data_AF-A0A8J7KG37-F1
#
_entry.id   AF-A0A8J7KG37-F1
#
_cell.length_a   1.000
_cell.length_b   1.000
_cell.length_c   1.000
_cell.angle_alpha   90.00
_cell.angle_beta   90.00
_cell.angle_gamma   90.00
#
_symmetry.space_group_name_H-M   'P 1'
#
loop_
_entity.id
_entity.type
_entity.pdbx_description
1 polymer ?
#
loop_
_entity_poly.entity_id
_entity_poly.type
_entity_poly.pdbx_seq_one_letter_code
_entity_poly.pdbx_strand_id
1 'polypeptide(L)'
;MQKQRGAKRKYDGKVDLKEVSRWHQVEQLEPQLNLYTTVVWHVSLKRKIRVVCLIDTRRAGKTGYVLLFSSDMELDAKLIVQYYQARFQIEFIFRDANQFTGLCG
;
A
#
# COMPACT_ATOMS: atom_id res chain seq x y z
N MET A 1 27.05 15.99 -35.59
CA MET A 1 26.85 16.35 -34.17
C MET A 1 26.44 15.11 -33.39
N GLN A 2 27.31 14.61 -32.52
CA GLN A 2 27.11 13.37 -31.77
C GLN A 2 26.33 13.70 -30.49
N LYS A 3 25.06 13.27 -30.39
CA LYS A 3 24.25 13.43 -29.16
C LYS A 3 24.88 12.58 -28.05
N GLN A 4 25.39 13.22 -27.01
CA GLN A 4 25.77 12.53 -25.77
C GLN A 4 24.51 11.87 -25.20
N ARG A 5 24.46 10.53 -25.24
CA ARG A 5 23.43 9.74 -24.56
C ARG A 5 23.71 9.85 -23.06
N GLY A 6 23.05 10.82 -22.41
CA GLY A 6 23.04 10.90 -20.95
C GLY A 6 22.63 9.55 -20.34
N ALA A 7 23.15 9.26 -19.14
CA ALA A 7 22.84 8.02 -18.42
C ALA A 7 21.32 7.78 -18.40
N LYS A 8 20.89 6.54 -18.73
CA LYS A 8 19.47 6.17 -18.70
C LYS A 8 18.92 6.51 -17.30
N ARG A 9 17.78 7.21 -17.23
CA ARG A 9 17.13 7.51 -15.95
C ARG A 9 16.88 6.19 -15.21
N LYS A 10 17.42 6.09 -14.00
CA LYS A 10 17.33 4.89 -13.14
C LYS A 10 15.92 4.69 -12.57
N TYR A 11 15.12 5.76 -12.50
CA TYR A 11 13.78 5.79 -11.92
C TYR A 11 12.80 6.49 -12.85
N ASP A 12 11.57 5.98 -12.88
CA ASP A 12 10.49 6.46 -13.76
C ASP A 12 9.78 7.72 -13.23
N GLY A 13 10.14 8.19 -12.03
CA GLY A 13 9.58 9.40 -11.41
C GLY A 13 9.19 9.18 -9.94
N LYS A 14 8.51 10.17 -9.36
CA LYS A 14 7.90 10.08 -8.03
C LYS A 14 6.60 9.30 -8.13
N VAL A 15 6.30 8.49 -7.11
CA VAL A 15 5.02 7.76 -7.02
C VAL A 15 3.91 8.77 -6.74
N ASP A 16 2.97 8.91 -7.68
CA ASP A 16 1.71 9.62 -7.47
C ASP A 16 0.61 8.61 -7.14
N LEU A 17 -0.05 8.80 -6.00
CA LEU A 17 -1.13 7.94 -5.52
C LEU A 17 -2.47 8.27 -6.18
N LYS A 18 -2.59 9.42 -6.84
CA LYS A 18 -3.77 9.84 -7.60
C LYS A 18 -3.75 9.29 -9.02
N GLU A 19 -2.57 8.94 -9.52
CA GLU A 19 -2.36 8.40 -10.87
C GLU A 19 -2.09 6.90 -10.80
N VAL A 20 -3.10 6.14 -10.37
CA VAL A 20 -3.03 4.67 -10.27
C VAL A 20 -3.10 3.95 -11.62
N SER A 21 -3.30 4.69 -12.72
CA SER A 21 -3.28 4.14 -14.09
C SER A 21 -1.95 3.44 -14.44
N ARG A 22 -0.86 3.84 -13.78
CA ARG A 22 0.47 3.24 -13.94
C ARG A 22 0.68 2.02 -13.02
N TRP A 23 -0.30 1.67 -12.21
CA TRP A 23 -0.27 0.55 -11.27
C TRP A 23 -1.01 -0.64 -11.86
N HIS A 24 -0.62 -1.83 -11.43
CA HIS A 24 -1.29 -3.05 -11.87
C HIS A 24 -2.50 -3.27 -10.96
N GLN A 25 -3.70 -3.23 -11.54
CA GLN A 25 -4.90 -3.67 -10.83
C GLN A 25 -4.82 -5.18 -10.61
N VAL A 26 -4.91 -5.61 -9.35
CA VAL A 26 -4.87 -7.02 -8.97
C VAL A 26 -6.27 -7.60 -9.09
N GLU A 27 -7.23 -7.00 -8.38
CA GLU A 27 -8.63 -7.40 -8.40
C GLU A 27 -9.54 -6.34 -7.77
N GLN A 28 -10.84 -6.59 -7.83
CA GLN A 28 -11.84 -5.92 -7.03
C GLN A 28 -12.19 -6.83 -5.83
N LEU A 29 -11.89 -6.38 -4.61
CA LEU A 29 -12.14 -7.17 -3.39
C LEU A 29 -13.61 -7.15 -2.99
N GLU A 30 -14.26 -6.00 -3.16
CA GLU A 30 -15.68 -5.78 -2.95
C GLU A 30 -16.18 -4.80 -4.02
N PRO A 31 -17.51 -4.71 -4.27
CA PRO A 31 -18.03 -3.68 -5.17
C PRO A 31 -17.49 -2.30 -4.77
N GLN A 32 -16.82 -1.63 -5.71
CA GLN A 32 -16.21 -0.31 -5.51
C GLN A 32 -15.00 -0.27 -4.54
N LEU A 33 -14.40 -1.42 -4.22
CA LEU A 33 -13.14 -1.54 -3.48
C LEU A 33 -12.11 -2.28 -4.35
N ASN A 34 -11.15 -1.53 -4.89
CA ASN A 34 -10.19 -2.06 -5.85
C ASN A 34 -8.78 -2.14 -5.25
N LEU A 35 -8.10 -3.25 -5.54
CA LEU A 35 -6.73 -3.53 -5.10
C LEU A 35 -5.75 -3.31 -6.24
N TYR A 36 -4.75 -2.47 -6.01
CA TYR A 36 -3.67 -2.18 -6.95
C TYR A 36 -2.31 -2.50 -6.34
N THR A 37 -1.35 -2.87 -7.18
CA THR A 37 0.03 -3.14 -6.78
C THR A 37 1.05 -2.55 -7.75
N THR A 38 2.20 -2.18 -7.22
CA THR A 38 3.35 -1.73 -8.01
C THR A 38 4.66 -2.00 -7.26
N VAL A 39 5.76 -2.09 -7.99
CA VAL A 39 7.11 -2.24 -7.41
C VAL A 39 7.86 -0.94 -7.63
N VAL A 40 8.30 -0.32 -6.54
CA VAL A 40 8.95 1.00 -6.56
C VAL A 40 10.28 0.95 -5.81
N TRP A 41 11.18 1.85 -6.16
CA TRP A 41 12.43 2.02 -5.42
C TRP A 41 12.22 2.96 -4.23
N HIS A 42 12.50 2.48 -3.02
CA HIS A 42 12.42 3.29 -1.81
C HIS A 42 13.77 3.98 -1.54
N VAL A 43 13.78 5.32 -1.56
CA VAL A 43 15.00 6.13 -1.49
C VAL A 43 15.79 5.92 -0.20
N SER A 44 15.13 5.94 0.96
CA SER A 44 15.81 5.82 2.27
C SER A 44 16.23 4.38 2.59
N LEU A 45 15.49 3.39 2.08
CA LEU A 45 15.80 1.96 2.30
C LEU A 45 16.76 1.42 1.24
N LYS A 46 17.05 2.21 0.19
CA LYS A 46 17.93 1.86 -0.93
C LYS A 46 17.60 0.49 -1.55
N ARG A 47 16.32 0.15 -1.63
CA ARG A 47 15.84 -1.13 -2.16
C ARG A 47 14.49 -1.02 -2.83
N LYS A 48 14.13 -2.03 -3.62
CA LYS A 48 12.78 -2.19 -4.16
C LYS A 48 11.83 -2.63 -3.06
N ILE A 49 10.63 -2.07 -3.07
CA ILE A 49 9.51 -2.47 -2.22
C ILE A 49 8.29 -2.71 -3.11
N ARG A 50 7.44 -3.64 -2.69
CA ARG A 50 6.12 -3.81 -3.27
C ARG A 50 5.15 -2.91 -2.50
N VAL A 51 4.45 -2.06 -3.23
CA VAL A 51 3.45 -1.15 -2.69
C VAL A 51 2.08 -1.61 -3.15
N VAL A 52 1.15 -1.61 -2.22
CA VAL A 52 -0.23 -2.03 -2.42
C VAL A 52 -1.15 -0.86 -2.07
N CYS A 53 -2.10 -0.55 -2.94
CA CYS A 53 -3.09 0.49 -2.69
C CYS A 53 -4.50 -0.08 -2.79
N LEU A 54 -5.30 0.14 -1.76
CA LEU A 54 -6.75 -0.05 -1.80
C LEU A 54 -7.40 1.29 -2.10
N ILE A 55 -8.24 1.31 -3.13
CA ILE A 55 -9.07 2.46 -3.48
C ILE A 55 -10.51 2.09 -3.20
N ASP A 56 -11.10 2.79 -2.23
CA ASP A 56 -12.47 2.61 -1.78
C ASP A 56 -13.33 3.77 -2.29
N THR A 57 -14.22 3.50 -3.24
CA THR A 57 -15.20 4.46 -3.76
C THR A 57 -16.62 4.15 -3.32
N ARG A 58 -16.82 3.25 -2.35
CA ARG A 58 -18.15 2.84 -1.87
C ARG A 58 -18.95 4.01 -1.28
N ARG A 59 -18.27 5.04 -0.77
CA ARG A 59 -18.90 6.26 -0.25
C ARG A 59 -19.07 7.28 -1.38
N ALA A 60 -20.31 7.59 -1.73
CA ALA A 60 -20.62 8.60 -2.73
C ALA A 60 -19.93 9.94 -2.42
N GLY A 61 -19.20 10.47 -3.41
CA GLY A 61 -18.45 11.73 -3.31
C GLY A 61 -17.14 11.67 -2.51
N LYS A 62 -16.71 10.49 -2.02
CA LYS A 62 -15.44 10.35 -1.29
C LYS A 62 -14.66 9.10 -1.71
N THR A 63 -13.43 9.29 -2.15
CA THR A 63 -12.49 8.19 -2.39
C THR A 63 -11.57 8.00 -1.19
N GLY A 64 -11.64 6.83 -0.58
CA GLY A 64 -10.68 6.37 0.43
C GLY A 64 -9.46 5.74 -0.21
N TYR A 65 -8.29 5.98 0.37
CA TYR A 65 -7.03 5.38 -0.05
C TYR A 65 -6.35 4.74 1.15
N VAL A 66 -6.00 3.46 1.03
CA VAL A 66 -5.13 2.78 2.01
C VAL A 66 -3.86 2.35 1.28
N LEU A 67 -2.72 2.79 1.79
CA LEU A 67 -1.41 2.48 1.22
C LEU A 67 -0.64 1.56 2.15
N LEU A 68 -0.25 0.39 1.65
CA LEU A 68 0.53 -0.61 2.36
C LEU A 68 1.79 -0.91 1.56
N PHE A 69 2.83 -1.42 2.22
CA PHE A 69 4.02 -1.89 1.52
C PHE A 69 4.66 -3.10 2.20
N SER A 70 5.45 -3.83 1.42
CA SER A 70 6.31 -4.91 1.87
C SER A 70 7.71 -4.76 1.25
N SER A 71 8.74 -5.11 2.03
CA SER A 71 10.10 -5.28 1.51
C SER A 71 10.30 -6.63 0.80
N ASP A 72 9.39 -7.57 1.04
CA ASP A 72 9.32 -8.83 0.30
C ASP A 72 8.60 -8.57 -1.04
N MET A 73 9.32 -8.81 -2.13
CA MET A 73 8.82 -8.58 -3.49
C MET A 73 8.05 -9.77 -4.05
N GLU A 74 8.14 -10.95 -3.44
CA GLU A 74 7.46 -12.17 -3.90
C GLU A 74 6.08 -12.30 -3.25
N LEU A 75 5.89 -11.65 -2.10
CA LEU A 75 4.63 -11.68 -1.37
C LEU A 75 3.46 -11.11 -2.18
N ASP A 76 2.40 -11.91 -2.31
CA ASP A 76 1.18 -11.51 -3.03
C ASP A 76 0.52 -10.28 -2.42
N ALA A 77 -0.08 -9.44 -3.26
CA ALA A 77 -0.71 -8.19 -2.82
C ALA A 77 -1.86 -8.43 -1.82
N LYS A 78 -2.62 -9.53 -1.97
CA LYS A 78 -3.68 -9.90 -1.02
C LYS A 78 -3.11 -10.32 0.32
N LEU A 79 -2.01 -11.08 0.32
CA LEU A 79 -1.34 -11.49 1.56
C LEU A 79 -0.80 -10.28 2.32
N ILE A 80 -0.28 -9.28 1.62
CA ILE A 80 0.11 -7.99 2.25
C ILE A 80 -1.11 -7.37 2.95
N VAL A 81 -2.26 -7.27 2.27
CA VAL A 81 -3.48 -6.74 2.90
C VAL A 81 -3.89 -7.55 4.12
N GLN A 82 -3.91 -8.88 4.02
CA GLN A 82 -4.31 -9.79 5.10
C GLN A 82 -3.38 -9.68 6.32
N TYR A 83 -2.06 -9.61 6.12
CA TYR A 83 -1.12 -9.45 7.23
C TYR A 83 -1.29 -8.11 7.94
N TYR A 84 -1.53 -7.03 7.19
CA TYR A 84 -1.82 -5.75 7.82
C TYR A 84 -3.15 -5.77 8.57
N GLN A 85 -4.20 -6.39 8.02
CA GLN A 85 -5.47 -6.58 8.73
C GLN A 85 -5.29 -7.38 10.03
N ALA A 86 -4.57 -8.49 10.00
CA ALA A 86 -4.27 -9.29 11.18
C ALA A 86 -3.50 -8.47 12.23
N ARG A 87 -2.52 -7.67 11.81
CA ARG A 87 -1.77 -6.79 12.71
C ARG A 87 -2.67 -5.77 13.39
N PHE A 88 -3.62 -5.17 12.67
CA PHE A 88 -4.60 -4.26 13.28
C PHE A 88 -5.52 -4.95 14.27
N GLN A 89 -5.98 -6.18 13.99
CA GLN A 89 -6.80 -6.95 14.92
C GLN A 89 -6.05 -7.24 16.22
N ILE A 90 -4.79 -7.66 16.11
CA ILE A 90 -3.92 -7.90 17.27
C ILE A 90 -3.73 -6.62 18.08
N GLU A 91 -3.39 -5.50 17.43
CA GLU A 91 -3.23 -4.20 18.10
C GLU A 91 -4.53 -3.71 18.77
N PHE A 92 -5.69 -3.98 18.17
CA PHE A 92 -6.99 -3.64 18.74
C PHE A 92 -7.27 -4.46 20.01
N ILE A 93 -7.11 -5.79 19.95
CA ILE A 93 -7.32 -6.69 21.09
C ILE A 93 -6.45 -6.28 22.29
N PHE A 94 -5.19 -5.92 22.07
CA PHE A 94 -4.31 -5.49 23.17
C PHE A 94 -4.71 -4.14 23.77
N ARG A 95 -5.21 -3.18 22.96
CA ARG A 95 -5.70 -1.90 23.48
C ARG A 95 -6.97 -2.09 24.30
N ASP A 96 -7.88 -2.91 23.79
CA ASP A 96 -9.16 -3.24 24.43
C ASP A 96 -8.95 -3.97 25.77
N ALA A 97 -8.09 -5.00 25.78
CA ALA A 97 -7.76 -5.74 27.01
C ALA A 97 -7.18 -4.83 28.12
N ASN A 98 -6.32 -3.86 27.76
CA ASN A 98 -5.77 -2.91 28.73
C ASN A 98 -6.83 -1.90 29.24
N GLN A 99 -7.86 -1.59 28.44
CA GLN A 99 -8.97 -0.72 28.84
C GLN A 99 -9.98 -1.45 29.74
N PHE A 100 -10.20 -2.76 29.54
CA PHE A 100 -11.04 -3.59 30.40
C PHE A 100 -10.42 -3.92 31.76
N THR A 101 -9.08 -3.84 31.91
CA THR A 101 -8.42 -3.85 33.22
C THR A 101 -8.36 -2.48 33.89
N GLY A 102 -8.96 -1.45 33.28
CA GLY A 102 -9.26 -0.17 33.90
C GLY A 102 -10.40 -0.36 34.91
N LEU A 103 -10.02 -0.62 36.16
CA LEU A 103 -10.82 -0.56 37.38
C LEU A 103 -12.04 0.37 37.28
N CYS A 104 -13.21 -0.11 37.70
CA CYS A 104 -14.20 0.76 38.33
C CYS A 104 -13.47 1.55 39.43
N GLY A 105 -13.23 2.84 39.15
CA GLY A 105 -12.71 3.82 40.09
C GLY A 105 -13.59 5.05 40.03
#